data_AF-A0A831K7N6-F1
#
_entry.id   AF-A0A831K7N6-F1
#
_cell.length_a   1.000
_cell.length_b   1.000
_cell.length_c   1.000
_cell.angle_alpha   90.00
_cell.angle_beta   90.00
_cell.angle_gamma   90.00
#
_symmetry.space_group_name_H-M   'P 1'
#
loop_
_entity.id
_entity.type
_entity.pdbx_description
1 polymer ?
#
loop_
_entity_poly.entity_id
_entity_poly.type
_entity_poly.pdbx_seq_one_letter_code
_entity_poly.pdbx_strand_id
1 'polypeptide(L)'
;MVSYLLIMRNYESKKVKVGRLGTVEFKPGFYFYVGSSDIGIHRIKRHFRKNKRKRWHIDYITDKFEILGAIMLKQKECELALRLSRN
;
A
#
# COMPACT_ATOMS: atom_id res chain seq x y z
N MET A 1 7.83 16.22 3.20
CA MET A 1 7.41 15.11 2.33
C MET A 1 8.39 13.95 2.49
N VAL A 2 7.90 12.79 2.94
CA VAL A 2 8.67 11.53 3.01
C VAL A 2 7.98 10.49 2.15
N SER A 3 8.76 9.72 1.38
CA SER A 3 8.23 8.58 0.65
C SER A 3 8.34 7.34 1.51
N TYR A 4 7.44 6.38 1.31
CA TYR A 4 7.48 5.12 2.00
C TYR A 4 7.05 3.97 1.10
N LEU A 5 7.57 2.80 1.43
CA LEU A 5 7.17 1.52 0.86
C LEU A 5 6.36 0.77 1.92
N LEU A 6 5.09 0.52 1.66
CA LEU A 6 4.27 -0.38 2.47
C LEU A 6 4.39 -1.80 1.92
N ILE A 7 4.78 -2.73 2.80
CA ILE A 7 5.00 -4.14 2.45
C ILE A 7 3.83 -4.94 2.98
N MET A 8 3.20 -5.72 2.11
CA MET A 8 2.04 -6.52 2.45
C MET A 8 2.18 -7.93 1.88
N ARG A 9 1.55 -8.90 2.56
CA ARG A 9 1.43 -10.27 2.08
C ARG A 9 -0.02 -10.63 1.83
N ASN A 10 -0.24 -11.26 0.68
CA ASN A 10 -1.45 -11.98 0.36
C ASN A 10 -1.16 -13.49 0.35
N TYR A 11 -1.98 -14.26 1.06
CA TYR A 11 -1.81 -15.71 1.16
C TYR A 11 -2.64 -16.51 0.16
N GLU A 12 -3.69 -15.91 -0.42
CA GLU A 12 -4.68 -16.61 -1.24
C GLU A 12 -5.14 -15.76 -2.42
N SER A 13 -5.60 -16.40 -3.50
CA SER A 13 -6.23 -15.67 -4.60
C SER A 13 -7.53 -15.03 -4.11
N LYS A 14 -7.71 -13.72 -4.32
CA LYS A 14 -8.95 -13.03 -3.96
C LYS A 14 -9.28 -11.85 -4.87
N LYS A 15 -10.57 -11.59 -5.01
CA LYS A 15 -11.10 -10.41 -5.71
C LYS A 15 -11.47 -9.34 -4.69
N VAL A 16 -10.95 -8.13 -4.86
CA VAL A 16 -11.21 -7.00 -3.97
C VAL A 16 -11.83 -5.86 -4.75
N LYS A 17 -12.95 -5.30 -4.26
CA LYS A 17 -13.55 -4.08 -4.80
C LYS A 17 -12.76 -2.86 -4.29
N VAL A 18 -11.99 -2.22 -5.17
CA VAL A 18 -11.06 -1.12 -4.85
C VAL A 18 -11.62 0.21 -5.35
N GLY A 19 -12.61 0.74 -4.63
CA GLY A 19 -13.20 2.06 -4.93
C GLY A 19 -13.65 2.17 -6.39
N ARG A 20 -13.14 3.19 -7.10
CA ARG A 20 -13.45 3.45 -8.52
C ARG A 20 -12.70 2.54 -9.50
N LEU A 21 -11.67 1.82 -9.05
CA LEU A 21 -10.95 0.85 -9.89
C LEU A 21 -11.76 -0.43 -10.13
N GLY A 22 -12.94 -0.55 -9.51
CA GLY A 22 -13.78 -1.74 -9.63
C GLY A 22 -13.20 -2.93 -8.89
N THR A 23 -13.40 -4.13 -9.42
CA THR A 23 -12.93 -5.37 -8.82
C THR A 23 -11.58 -5.74 -9.41
N VAL A 24 -10.56 -5.83 -8.54
CA VAL A 24 -9.21 -6.23 -8.91
C VAL A 24 -8.93 -7.62 -8.34
N GLU A 25 -8.38 -8.50 -9.16
CA GLU A 25 -7.95 -9.83 -8.74
C GLU A 25 -6.49 -9.80 -8.26
N PHE A 26 -6.26 -10.37 -7.08
CA PHE A 26 -4.96 -10.49 -6.47
C PHE A 26 -4.60 -11.96 -6.30
N LYS A 27 -3.41 -12.35 -6.75
CA LYS A 27 -2.82 -13.68 -6.54
C LYS A 27 -2.10 -13.75 -5.18
N PRO A 28 -1.81 -14.94 -4.63
CA PRO A 28 -0.91 -15.06 -3.49
C PRO A 28 0.45 -14.45 -3.82
N GLY A 29 1.02 -13.65 -2.92
CA GLY A 29 2.25 -12.92 -3.23
C GLY A 29 2.55 -11.77 -2.28
N PHE A 30 3.76 -11.22 -2.44
CA PHE A 30 4.13 -9.96 -1.81
C PHE A 30 3.64 -8.79 -2.67
N TYR A 31 3.14 -7.77 -2.00
CA TYR A 31 2.65 -6.56 -2.63
C TYR A 31 3.30 -5.35 -1.99
N PHE A 32 3.73 -4.43 -2.85
CA PHE A 32 4.43 -3.23 -2.49
C PHE A 32 3.61 -2.02 -2.91
N TYR A 33 3.36 -1.12 -1.96
CA TYR A 33 2.70 0.15 -2.25
C TYR A 33 3.66 1.29 -1.95
N VAL A 34 3.92 2.10 -2.96
CA VAL A 34 4.68 3.34 -2.84
C VAL A 34 3.70 4.47 -2.56
N GLY A 35 4.01 5.28 -1.55
CA GLY A 35 3.26 6.49 -1.27
C GLY A 35 4.12 7.55 -0.60
N SER A 36 3.58 8.75 -0.53
CA SER A 36 4.18 9.90 0.14
C SER A 36 3.32 10.39 1.30
N SER A 37 3.96 10.96 2.32
CA SER A 37 3.30 11.59 3.46
C SER A 37 3.92 12.96 3.71
N ASP A 38 3.09 13.99 3.69
CA ASP A 38 3.51 15.37 3.96
C ASP A 38 3.60 15.65 5.46
N ILE A 39 2.77 14.98 6.25
CA ILE A 39 2.71 15.13 7.71
C ILE A 39 3.26 13.85 8.35
N GLY A 40 4.59 13.75 8.38
CA GLY A 40 5.32 12.68 9.07
C GLY A 40 4.78 11.28 8.77
N ILE A 41 4.49 10.50 9.83
CA ILE A 41 4.07 9.09 9.73
C ILE A 41 2.55 8.87 9.80
N HIS A 42 1.73 9.93 9.75
CA HIS A 42 0.28 9.79 9.95
C HIS A 42 -0.39 8.93 8.87
N ARG A 43 -0.01 9.14 7.60
CA ARG A 43 -0.53 8.33 6.48
C ARG A 43 -0.08 6.87 6.59
N ILE A 44 1.17 6.65 7.01
CA ILE A 44 1.74 5.32 7.25
C ILE A 44 0.95 4.62 8.37
N LYS A 45 0.87 5.20 9.57
CA LYS A 45 0.12 4.65 10.72
C LYS A 45 -1.31 4.29 10.36
N ARG A 46 -1.94 5.12 9.53
CA ARG A 46 -3.30 4.86 9.06
C ARG A 46 -3.40 3.56 8.27
N HIS A 47 -2.43 3.22 7.43
CA HIS A 47 -2.45 1.97 6.65
C HIS A 47 -2.45 0.73 7.56
N PHE A 48 -1.84 0.80 8.74
CA PHE A 48 -1.84 -0.29 9.73
C PHE A 48 -3.17 -0.48 10.48
N ARG A 49 -4.02 0.55 10.53
CA ARG A 49 -5.34 0.42 11.18
C ARG A 49 -6.20 -0.62 10.43
N LYS A 50 -7.12 -1.29 11.10
CA LYS A 50 -8.19 -2.07 10.45
C LYS A 50 -9.52 -1.32 10.57
N ASN A 51 -10.53 -1.71 9.79
CA ASN A 51 -11.90 -1.18 9.87
C ASN A 51 -11.99 0.36 9.79
N LYS A 52 -11.14 0.97 8.96
CA LYS A 52 -11.11 2.43 8.76
C LYS A 52 -12.03 2.84 7.59
N ARG A 53 -12.66 4.02 7.67
CA ARG A 53 -13.34 4.63 6.51
C ARG A 53 -12.37 4.71 5.34
N LYS A 54 -12.67 4.12 4.19
CA LYS A 54 -11.76 4.06 3.04
C LYS A 54 -11.60 5.45 2.41
N ARG A 55 -10.34 5.89 2.24
CA ARG A 55 -10.00 7.17 1.60
C ARG A 55 -9.11 6.98 0.37
N TRP A 56 -8.18 6.02 0.43
CA TRP A 56 -7.26 5.70 -0.67
C TRP A 56 -7.49 4.27 -1.16
N HIS A 57 -7.10 3.96 -2.40
CA HIS A 57 -7.20 2.60 -2.96
C HIS A 57 -6.51 1.56 -2.06
N ILE A 58 -5.35 1.89 -1.51
CA ILE A 58 -4.62 1.03 -0.56
C ILE A 58 -5.39 0.74 0.74
N ASP A 59 -6.34 1.60 1.14
CA ASP A 59 -7.17 1.32 2.32
C ASP A 59 -8.10 0.12 2.08
N TYR A 60 -8.53 -0.13 0.83
CA TYR A 60 -9.37 -1.29 0.48
C TYR A 60 -8.58 -2.60 0.57
N ILE A 61 -7.28 -2.53 0.31
CA ILE A 61 -6.36 -3.67 0.27
C ILE A 61 -5.84 -3.99 1.68
N THR A 62 -5.42 -2.97 2.44
CA THR A 62 -4.79 -3.13 3.78
C THR A 62 -5.67 -3.81 4.82
N ASP A 63 -6.98 -3.87 4.65
CA ASP A 63 -7.86 -4.64 5.54
C ASP A 63 -7.88 -6.15 5.20
N LYS A 64 -7.58 -6.51 3.95
CA LYS A 64 -7.67 -7.90 3.43
C LYS A 64 -6.32 -8.62 3.35
N PHE A 65 -5.24 -7.87 3.54
CA PHE A 65 -3.86 -8.32 3.44
C PHE A 65 -3.21 -8.22 4.82
N GLU A 66 -2.20 -9.05 5.06
CA GLU A 66 -1.29 -8.84 6.17
C GLU A 66 -0.34 -7.71 5.83
N ILE A 67 -0.09 -6.82 6.79
CA ILE A 67 0.85 -5.72 6.63
C ILE A 67 2.11 -6.11 7.40
N LEU A 68 3.19 -6.31 6.67
CA LEU A 68 4.46 -6.76 7.25
C LEU A 68 5.28 -5.60 7.81
N GLY A 69 5.12 -4.42 7.23
CA GLY A 69 5.85 -3.24 7.69
C GLY A 69 5.80 -2.10 6.68
N ALA A 70 6.46 -1.01 7.04
CA ALA A 70 6.68 0.13 6.16
C ALA A 70 8.13 0.60 6.28
N ILE A 71 8.76 0.87 5.15
CA ILE A 71 10.12 1.43 5.08
C ILE A 71 9.98 2.89 4.67
N MET A 72 10.52 3.80 5.48
CA MET A 72 10.58 5.22 5.15
C MET A 72 11.86 5.52 4.37
N LEU A 73 11.72 6.27 3.29
CA LEU A 73 12.80 6.57 2.37
C LEU A 73 12.88 8.10 2.16
N LYS A 74 14.11 8.62 2.16
CA LYS A 74 14.37 10.04 1.87
C LYS A 74 14.39 10.37 0.35
N GLN A 75 13.86 9.47 -0.48
CA GLN A 75 13.80 9.63 -1.95
C GLN A 75 12.46 10.20 -2.40
N LYS A 76 12.41 10.79 -3.59
CA LYS A 76 11.14 11.22 -4.20
C LYS A 76 10.30 10.01 -4.62
N GLU A 77 8.98 10.12 -4.50
CA GLU A 77 8.02 9.04 -4.77
C GLU A 77 8.20 8.44 -6.17
N CYS A 78 8.30 9.29 -7.19
CA CYS A 78 8.47 8.86 -8.58
C CYS A 78 9.75 8.06 -8.80
N GLU A 79 10.85 8.45 -8.14
CA GLU A 79 12.12 7.75 -8.24
C GLU A 79 12.03 6.34 -7.64
N LEU A 80 11.35 6.22 -6.50
CA LEU A 80 11.13 4.94 -5.83
C LEU A 80 10.23 4.01 -6.66
N ALA A 81 9.15 4.55 -7.25
CA ALA A 81 8.25 3.80 -8.11
C ALA A 81 8.98 3.23 -9.34
N LEU A 82 9.84 4.04 -9.99
CA LEU A 82 10.63 3.61 -11.16
C LEU A 82 11.65 2.51 -10.81
N ARG A 83 12.27 2.56 -9.64
CA ARG A 83 13.23 1.53 -9.22
C ARG A 83 12.54 0.18 -8.98
N LEU A 84 11.32 0.20 -8.45
CA LEU A 84 10.55 -1.02 -8.17
C LEU A 84 9.92 -1.63 -9.42
N SER A 85 9.59 -0.83 -10.44
CA SER A 85 8.97 -1.31 -11.67
C SER A 85 9.92 -1.97 -12.66
N ARG A 86 11.24 -1.97 -12.40
CA ARG A 86 12.28 -2.52 -13.28
C ARG A 86 12.63 -3.98 -13.00
N ASN A 87 11.88 -4.66 -12.14
CA ASN A 87 12.02 -6.09 -11.85
C ASN A 87 10.90 -6.90 -12.51
#